data_AF-A0A9X2MX07-F1
#
_entry.id   AF-A0A9X2MX07-F1
#
_cell.length_a   1.000
_cell.length_b   1.000
_cell.length_c   1.000
_cell.angle_alpha   90.00
_cell.angle_beta   90.00
_cell.angle_gamma   90.00
#
_symmetry.space_group_name_H-M   'P 1'
#
loop_
_entity.id
_entity.type
_entity.pdbx_description
1 polymer ?
#
loop_
_entity_poly.entity_id
_entity_poly.type
_entity_poly.pdbx_seq_one_letter_code
_entity_poly.pdbx_strand_id
1 'polypeptide(L)'
;MNSQNWERIRSKGKLRYVLKYGMLYFGLPLGIMASLVQRLIRNSFSFDSFLTMELIGDLIGRGLFYMVFAGGIYGTFSWNSYEKKFRERAYSAREYE
;
A
#
# COMPACT_ATOMS: atom_id res chain seq x y z
N MET A 1 4.39 -14.58 0.09
CA MET A 1 5.73 -14.08 -0.25
C MET A 1 6.75 -15.13 0.18
N ASN A 2 7.51 -15.68 -0.77
CA ASN A 2 8.50 -16.74 -0.49
C ASN A 2 9.77 -16.13 0.12
N SER A 3 10.56 -16.93 0.86
CA SER A 3 11.77 -16.48 1.56
C SER A 3 12.80 -15.83 0.64
N GLN A 4 13.12 -16.47 -0.49
CA GLN A 4 14.05 -15.94 -1.50
C GLN A 4 13.61 -14.59 -2.08
N ASN A 5 12.30 -14.43 -2.32
CA ASN A 5 11.75 -13.17 -2.80
C ASN A 5 11.87 -12.05 -1.75
N TRP A 6 11.67 -12.40 -0.48
CA TRP A 6 11.83 -11.44 0.61
C TRP A 6 13.28 -10.99 0.79
N GLU A 7 14.26 -11.88 0.69
CA GLU A 7 15.69 -11.51 0.75
C GLU A 7 16.07 -10.51 -0.34
N ARG A 8 15.63 -10.76 -1.58
CA ARG A 8 15.88 -9.84 -2.71
C ARG A 8 15.21 -8.48 -2.52
N ILE A 9 14.05 -8.45 -1.88
CA ILE A 9 13.35 -7.20 -1.57
C ILE A 9 14.04 -6.48 -0.41
N ARG A 10 14.43 -7.23 0.63
CA ARG A 10 15.09 -6.73 1.83
C ARG A 10 16.45 -6.12 1.53
N SER A 11 17.23 -6.72 0.63
CA SER A 11 18.54 -6.21 0.22
C SER A 11 18.48 -4.82 -0.42
N LYS A 12 17.32 -4.42 -0.96
CA LYS A 12 17.08 -3.07 -1.50
C LYS A 12 16.76 -2.03 -0.42
N GLY A 13 16.54 -2.46 0.82
CA GLY A 13 16.28 -1.61 1.98
C GLY A 13 14.80 -1.30 2.23
N LYS A 14 14.52 -0.93 3.49
CA LYS A 14 13.17 -0.65 4.00
C LYS A 14 12.50 0.51 3.28
N LEU A 15 13.22 1.61 3.04
CA LEU A 15 12.64 2.80 2.39
C LEU A 15 12.09 2.47 0.99
N ARG A 16 12.89 1.78 0.15
CA ARG A 16 12.43 1.37 -1.20
C ARG A 16 11.23 0.43 -1.14
N TYR A 17 11.15 -0.42 -0.12
CA TYR A 17 9.98 -1.27 0.08
C TYR A 17 8.74 -0.45 0.44
N VAL A 18 8.84 0.46 1.41
CA VAL A 18 7.71 1.30 1.84
C VAL A 18 7.21 2.16 0.69
N LEU A 19 8.11 2.80 -0.07
CA LEU A 19 7.73 3.60 -1.24
C LEU A 19 7.01 2.75 -2.30
N LYS A 20 7.56 1.57 -2.64
CA LYS A 20 7.02 0.75 -3.72
C LYS A 20 5.76 -0.03 -3.30
N TYR A 21 5.83 -0.78 -2.20
CA TYR A 21 4.78 -1.70 -1.78
C TYR A 21 3.77 -1.05 -0.84
N GLY A 22 4.20 -0.12 0.00
CA GLY A 22 3.29 0.64 0.86
C GLY A 22 2.60 1.76 0.09
N MET A 23 3.36 2.72 -0.41
CA MET A 23 2.81 3.93 -1.00
C MET A 23 2.22 3.68 -2.39
N LEU A 24 3.03 3.18 -3.33
CA LEU A 24 2.61 3.01 -4.72
C LEU A 24 1.61 1.85 -4.92
N TYR A 25 1.86 0.66 -4.37
CA TYR A 25 0.98 -0.48 -4.61
C TYR A 25 -0.23 -0.57 -3.68
N PHE A 26 -0.18 0.01 -2.48
CA PHE A 26 -1.28 -0.05 -1.53
C PHE A 26 -1.97 1.30 -1.36
N GLY A 27 -1.23 2.35 -1.01
CA GLY A 27 -1.79 3.66 -0.70
C GLY A 27 -2.41 4.38 -1.91
N LEU A 28 -1.78 4.34 -3.08
CA LEU A 28 -2.31 5.01 -4.28
C LEU A 28 -3.62 4.35 -4.78
N PRO A 29 -3.72 3.03 -5.00
CA PRO A 29 -4.99 2.40 -5.34
C PRO A 29 -6.07 2.63 -4.28
N LEU A 30 -5.71 2.61 -2.99
CA LEU A 30 -6.64 2.87 -1.91
C LEU A 30 -7.21 4.29 -1.98
N GLY A 31 -6.38 5.29 -2.26
CA GLY A 31 -6.83 6.68 -2.42
C GLY A 31 -7.73 6.89 -3.64
N ILE A 32 -7.42 6.22 -4.76
CA ILE A 32 -8.29 6.21 -5.95
C ILE A 32 -9.64 5.60 -5.60
N MET A 33 -9.65 4.40 -4.98
CA MET A 33 -10.88 3.72 -4.58
C MET A 33 -11.71 4.54 -3.59
N ALA A 34 -11.07 5.16 -2.59
CA ALA A 34 -11.75 6.01 -1.61
C ALA A 34 -12.44 7.21 -2.28
N SER A 35 -11.78 7.81 -3.27
CA SER A 35 -12.34 8.94 -4.05
C SER A 35 -13.56 8.50 -4.87
N LEU A 36 -13.45 7.35 -5.55
CA LEU A 36 -14.56 6.79 -6.34
C LEU A 36 -15.76 6.41 -5.47
N VAL A 37 -15.51 5.72 -4.35
CA VAL A 37 -16.57 5.30 -3.41
C VAL A 37 -17.31 6.51 -2.86
N GLN A 38 -16.59 7.56 -2.46
CA GLN A 38 -17.24 8.74 -1.92
C GLN A 38 -18.06 9.47 -2.99
N ARG A 39 -17.57 9.54 -4.24
CA ARG A 39 -18.32 10.13 -5.36
C ARG A 39 -19.61 9.35 -5.62
N LEU A 40 -19.55 8.02 -5.59
CA LEU A 40 -20.73 7.15 -5.73
C LEU A 40 -21.77 7.42 -4.62
N ILE A 41 -21.32 7.56 -3.38
CA ILE A 41 -22.20 7.87 -2.23
C ILE A 41 -22.83 9.26 -2.37
N ARG A 42 -22.06 10.27 -2.78
CA ARG A 42 -22.55 11.65 -2.89
C ARG A 42 -23.54 11.86 -4.02
N ASN A 43 -23.35 11.20 -5.16
CA ASN A 43 -24.15 11.40 -6.36
C ASN A 43 -25.32 10.41 -6.47
N SER A 44 -25.71 9.71 -5.40
CA SER A 44 -26.81 8.73 -5.43
C SER A 44 -26.70 7.71 -6.58
N PHE A 45 -25.46 7.26 -6.89
CA PHE A 45 -25.16 6.37 -8.02
C PHE A 45 -25.42 6.92 -9.43
N SER A 46 -25.63 8.23 -9.61
CA SER A 46 -25.73 8.84 -10.94
C SER A 46 -24.36 8.92 -11.63
N PHE A 47 -24.28 8.34 -12.83
CA PHE A 47 -23.05 8.27 -13.63
C PHE A 47 -22.81 9.52 -14.51
N ASP A 48 -23.77 10.44 -14.59
CA ASP A 48 -23.78 11.57 -15.53
C ASP A 48 -22.70 12.65 -15.29
N SER A 49 -21.84 12.48 -14.28
CA SER A 49 -20.78 13.47 -13.96
C SER A 49 -19.51 12.82 -13.42
N PHE A 50 -19.06 11.75 -14.08
CA PHE A 50 -17.85 11.00 -13.73
C PHE A 50 -16.53 11.66 -14.18
N LEU A 51 -16.54 12.69 -15.03
CA LEU A 51 -15.32 13.40 -15.46
C LEU A 51 -15.47 14.90 -15.24
N THR A 52 -15.57 15.29 -13.97
CA THR A 52 -15.58 16.70 -13.57
C THR A 52 -14.22 17.09 -13.00
N MET A 53 -13.86 18.37 -13.12
CA MET A 53 -12.63 18.88 -12.48
C MET A 53 -12.61 18.65 -10.97
N GLU A 54 -13.78 18.59 -10.34
CA GLU A 54 -13.93 18.24 -8.93
C GLU A 54 -13.42 16.82 -8.64
N LEU A 55 -13.74 15.83 -9.49
CA LEU A 55 -13.23 14.47 -9.33
C LEU A 55 -11.70 14.41 -9.48
N ILE A 56 -11.14 15.15 -10.42
CA ILE A 56 -9.68 15.19 -10.61
C ILE A 56 -9.01 15.77 -9.36
N GLY A 57 -9.57 16.84 -8.79
CA GLY A 57 -9.12 17.41 -7.52
C GLY A 57 -9.19 16.42 -6.36
N ASP A 58 -10.31 15.71 -6.22
CA ASP A 58 -10.48 14.67 -5.19
C ASP A 58 -9.50 13.51 -5.38
N LEU A 59 -9.33 13.01 -6.60
CA LEU A 59 -8.41 11.92 -6.93
C LEU A 59 -6.96 12.28 -6.60
N ILE A 60 -6.53 13.50 -6.94
CA ILE A 60 -5.17 13.94 -6.64
C ILE A 60 -5.01 14.17 -5.14
N GLY A 61 -5.90 14.94 -4.52
CA GLY A 61 -5.80 15.30 -3.10
C GLY A 61 -5.86 14.08 -2.19
N ARG A 62 -6.89 13.24 -2.35
CA ARG A 62 -7.06 12.02 -1.56
C ARG A 62 -6.06 10.96 -1.98
N GLY A 63 -5.81 10.80 -3.28
CA GLY A 63 -4.80 9.88 -3.80
C GLY A 63 -3.45 10.10 -3.14
N LEU A 64 -2.96 11.34 -3.14
CA LEU A 64 -1.69 11.70 -2.49
C LEU A 64 -1.76 11.52 -0.97
N PHE A 65 -2.85 11.93 -0.33
CA PHE A 65 -3.04 11.76 1.11
C PHE A 65 -2.96 10.29 1.54
N TYR A 66 -3.78 9.41 0.93
CA TYR A 66 -3.76 7.98 1.23
C TYR A 66 -2.45 7.31 0.81
N MET A 67 -1.85 7.75 -0.30
CA MET A 67 -0.53 7.26 -0.72
C MET A 67 0.53 7.50 0.36
N VAL A 68 0.60 8.71 0.91
CA VAL A 68 1.60 9.08 1.92
C VAL A 68 1.28 8.48 3.28
N PHE A 69 0.08 8.73 3.80
CA PHE A 69 -0.27 8.34 5.17
C PHE A 69 -0.61 6.85 5.27
N ALA A 70 -1.66 6.40 4.58
CA ALA A 70 -2.08 5.00 4.66
C ALA A 70 -1.02 4.06 4.06
N GLY A 71 -0.42 4.45 2.93
CA GLY A 71 0.65 3.69 2.30
C GLY A 71 1.94 3.65 3.12
N GLY A 72 2.35 4.76 3.73
CA GLY A 72 3.53 4.81 4.60
C GLY A 72 3.36 3.99 5.87
N ILE A 73 2.20 4.09 6.54
CA ILE A 73 1.88 3.30 7.74
C ILE A 73 1.84 1.82 7.39
N TYR A 74 1.08 1.45 6.36
CA TYR A 74 0.95 0.06 5.94
C TYR A 74 2.28 -0.54 5.48
N GLY A 75 3.05 0.19 4.68
CA GLY A 75 4.38 -0.25 4.22
C GLY A 75 5.34 -0.50 5.39
N THR A 76 5.32 0.37 6.40
CA THR A 76 6.16 0.22 7.60
C THR A 76 5.74 -0.99 8.44
N PHE A 77 4.44 -1.15 8.67
CA PHE A 77 3.89 -2.24 9.48
C PHE A 77 4.08 -3.60 8.79
N SER A 78 3.81 -3.67 7.50
CA SER A 78 4.00 -4.88 6.69
C SER A 78 5.46 -5.28 6.63
N TRP A 79 6.40 -4.33 6.46
CA TRP A 79 7.84 -4.62 6.54
C TRP A 79 8.21 -5.30 7.86
N ASN A 80 7.82 -4.71 9.00
CA ASN A 80 8.14 -5.25 10.31
C ASN A 80 7.56 -6.66 10.49
N SER A 81 6.34 -6.89 10.01
CA SER A 81 5.67 -8.20 10.04
C SER A 81 6.41 -9.25 9.21
N TYR A 82 6.87 -8.89 8.01
CA TYR A 82 7.64 -9.81 7.16
C TYR A 82 9.05 -10.07 7.70
N GLU A 83 9.70 -9.06 8.29
CA GLU A 83 11.00 -9.22 8.92
C GLU A 83 10.93 -10.13 10.15
N LYS A 84 9.86 -10.03 10.95
CA LYS A 84 9.58 -10.96 12.06
C LYS A 84 9.43 -12.40 11.56
N LYS A 85 8.55 -12.64 10.58
CA LYS A 85 8.33 -13.99 10.00
C LYS A 85 9.59 -14.58 9.37
N PHE A 86 10.44 -13.75 8.78
CA PHE A 86 11.70 -14.19 8.20
C PHE A 86 12.70 -14.62 9.28
N ARG A 87 12.81 -13.86 10.38
CA ARG A 87 13.67 -14.24 11.52
C ARG A 87 13.23 -15.54 12.17
N GLU A 88 11.93 -15.73 12.37
CA GLU A 88 11.38 -16.96 12.95
C GLU A 88 11.73 -18.18 12.10
N ARG A 89 11.55 -18.11 10.78
CA ARG A 89 11.94 -19.21 9.87
C ARG A 89 13.43 -19.50 9.88
N ALA A 90 14.26 -18.46 9.93
CA ALA A 90 15.71 -18.62 9.98
C ALA A 90 16.20 -19.23 11.30
N TYR A 91 15.44 -19.06 12.39
CA TYR A 91 15.73 -19.69 13.68
C TYR A 91 15.33 -21.17 13.67
N SER A 92 14.09 -21.50 13.26
CA SER A 92 13.63 -22.89 13.17
C SER A 92 14.48 -23.74 12.24
N ALA A 93 14.98 -23.20 11.12
CA ALA A 93 15.85 -23.94 10.22
C ALA A 93 17.18 -24.38 10.85
N ARG A 94 17.69 -23.66 11.86
CA ARG A 94 18.93 -24.00 12.57
C ARG A 94 18.72 -25.00 13.71
N GLU A 95 17.49 -25.18 14.19
CA GLU A 95 17.19 -26.17 15.23
C GLU A 95 17.05 -27.59 14.65
N TYR A 96 16.99 -27.73 13.32
CA TYR A 96 16.89 -29.01 12.60
C TYR A 96 18.18 -29.38 11.83
N GLU A 97 19.23 -28.55 11.92
CA GLU A 97 20.59 -28.84 11.43
C GLU A 97 21.47 -29.35 12.58
#